data_AF-C3YN77-F1
#
_entry.id   AF-C3YN77-F1
#
_cell.length_a   1.000
_cell.length_b   1.000
_cell.length_c   1.000
_cell.angle_alpha   90.00
_cell.angle_beta   90.00
_cell.angle_gamma   90.00
#
_symmetry.space_group_name_H-M   'P 1'
#
loop_
_entity.id
_entity.type
_entity.pdbx_description
1 polymer ?
#
loop_
_entity_poly.entity_id
_entity_poly.type
_entity_poly.pdbx_seq_one_letter_code
_entity_poly.pdbx_strand_id
1 'polypeptide(L)'
;MDNFDYLTRDWSILGPHHLDEFVRVWSEYDPDAKGRIKHLDVVTLLRRISPPLGFGKLCPHRVACKRLVSMNMPLNSDGTVMFNATLFALVRTGLKIKTEGNIDQANEELRAIIKKIWKRTNPKVLDQVCPPAGEDEITVGKFYATYLIQDYFRRFRKRKEEERKRGLHREKSVRKAGLRTLHDIGPEIRRAISGNLEE
;
A
#
# COMPACT_ATOMS: atom_id res chain seq x y z
N MET A 1 -18.60 -38.26 -10.11
CA MET A 1 -18.83 -37.61 -8.80
C MET A 1 -18.19 -36.21 -8.72
N ASP A 2 -17.56 -35.68 -9.77
CA ASP A 2 -16.83 -34.39 -9.76
C ASP A 2 -17.67 -33.10 -9.82
N ASN A 3 -19.00 -33.18 -9.94
CA ASN A 3 -19.85 -31.99 -10.11
C ASN A 3 -20.47 -31.44 -8.81
N PHE A 4 -20.31 -32.13 -7.68
CA PHE A 4 -20.94 -31.69 -6.43
C PHE A 4 -20.27 -30.42 -5.87
N ASP A 5 -18.95 -30.32 -6.03
CA ASP A 5 -18.12 -29.18 -5.59
C ASP A 5 -18.43 -27.87 -6.33
N TYR A 6 -19.07 -27.95 -7.51
CA TYR A 6 -19.52 -26.77 -8.27
C TYR A 6 -20.84 -26.20 -7.74
N LEU A 7 -21.71 -27.04 -7.17
CA LEU A 7 -23.08 -26.67 -6.77
C LEU A 7 -23.16 -26.12 -5.34
N THR A 8 -22.23 -26.48 -4.46
CA THR A 8 -22.16 -26.00 -3.07
C THR A 8 -21.01 -25.01 -2.84
N ARG A 9 -20.44 -24.47 -3.92
CA ARG A 9 -19.22 -23.67 -3.85
C ARG A 9 -19.48 -22.28 -3.26
N ASP A 10 -18.84 -22.02 -2.13
CA ASP A 10 -18.83 -20.69 -1.52
C ASP A 10 -17.87 -19.78 -2.30
N TRP A 11 -18.44 -18.75 -2.96
CA TRP A 11 -17.70 -17.76 -3.73
C TRP A 11 -16.79 -16.88 -2.86
N SER A 12 -17.00 -16.87 -1.54
CA SER A 12 -16.12 -16.15 -0.60
C SER A 12 -14.83 -16.92 -0.29
N ILE A 13 -14.76 -18.21 -0.64
CA ILE A 13 -13.60 -19.07 -0.39
C ILE A 13 -12.74 -19.15 -1.64
N LEU A 14 -11.41 -19.04 -1.45
CA LEU A 14 -10.47 -19.17 -2.55
C LEU A 14 -10.61 -20.54 -3.22
N GLY A 15 -10.73 -20.53 -4.55
CA GLY A 15 -11.00 -21.73 -5.33
C GLY A 15 -10.47 -21.61 -6.77
N PRO A 16 -10.56 -22.67 -7.58
CA PRO A 16 -9.93 -22.73 -8.91
C PRO A 16 -10.36 -21.61 -9.85
N HIS A 17 -11.64 -21.24 -9.85
CA HIS A 17 -12.18 -20.17 -10.70
C HIS A 17 -11.54 -18.80 -10.43
N HIS A 18 -11.09 -18.54 -9.19
CA HIS A 18 -10.34 -17.31 -8.87
C HIS A 18 -8.94 -17.33 -9.50
N LEU A 19 -8.31 -18.50 -9.60
CA LEU A 19 -7.02 -18.66 -10.28
C LEU A 19 -7.19 -18.48 -11.79
N ASP A 20 -8.27 -19.00 -12.37
CA ASP A 20 -8.60 -18.81 -13.79
C ASP A 20 -8.84 -17.32 -14.11
N GLU A 21 -9.55 -16.61 -13.24
CA GLU A 21 -9.71 -15.15 -13.36
C GLU A 21 -8.36 -14.44 -13.31
N PHE A 22 -7.46 -14.83 -12.40
CA PHE A 22 -6.12 -14.26 -12.32
C PHE A 22 -5.31 -14.49 -13.59
N VAL A 23 -5.30 -15.72 -14.13
CA VAL A 23 -4.62 -16.05 -15.39
C VAL A 23 -5.16 -15.19 -16.54
N ARG A 24 -6.49 -15.07 -16.64
CA ARG A 24 -7.16 -14.28 -17.67
C ARG A 24 -6.81 -12.80 -17.59
N VAL A 25 -6.86 -12.21 -16.39
CA VAL A 25 -6.51 -10.79 -16.23
C VAL A 25 -5.01 -10.57 -16.45
N TRP A 26 -4.15 -11.51 -16.02
CA TRP A 26 -2.71 -11.42 -16.23
C TRP A 26 -2.34 -11.39 -17.71
N SER A 27 -2.97 -12.21 -18.56
CA SER A 27 -2.66 -12.24 -20.00
C SER A 27 -2.95 -10.91 -20.70
N GLU A 28 -3.82 -10.06 -20.16
CA GLU A 28 -4.04 -8.71 -20.67
C GLU A 28 -2.86 -7.77 -20.40
N TYR A 29 -2.06 -8.04 -19.36
CA TYR A 29 -0.85 -7.27 -19.01
C TYR A 29 0.44 -7.91 -19.55
N ASP A 30 0.41 -9.18 -19.94
CA ASP A 30 1.51 -9.93 -20.53
C ASP A 30 1.08 -10.63 -21.83
N PRO A 31 0.80 -9.87 -22.90
CA PRO A 31 0.28 -10.42 -24.16
C PRO A 31 1.28 -11.34 -24.87
N ASP A 32 2.58 -11.16 -24.61
CA ASP A 32 3.67 -11.95 -25.19
C ASP A 32 3.96 -13.23 -24.39
N ALA A 33 3.22 -13.49 -23.31
CA ALA A 33 3.42 -14.62 -22.40
C ALA A 33 4.86 -14.75 -21.88
N LYS A 34 5.50 -13.62 -21.55
CA LYS A 34 6.88 -13.59 -21.00
C LYS A 34 6.94 -14.14 -19.57
N GLY A 35 5.79 -14.30 -18.91
CA GLY A 35 5.66 -14.73 -17.53
C GLY A 35 6.06 -13.66 -16.52
N ARG A 36 6.17 -12.40 -16.95
CA ARG A 36 6.60 -11.27 -16.10
C ARG A 36 5.95 -9.95 -16.51
N ILE A 37 5.60 -9.14 -15.51
CA ILE A 37 5.02 -7.80 -15.69
C ILE A 37 5.74 -6.77 -14.82
N LYS A 38 5.58 -5.48 -15.10
CA LYS A 38 6.16 -4.42 -14.26
C LYS A 38 5.46 -4.38 -12.89
N HIS A 39 6.22 -4.16 -11.82
CA HIS A 39 5.68 -4.05 -10.46
C HIS A 39 4.64 -2.93 -10.29
N LEU A 40 4.70 -1.89 -11.14
CA LEU A 40 3.75 -0.77 -11.18
C LEU A 40 2.34 -1.23 -11.58
N ASP A 41 2.25 -2.19 -12.51
CA ASP A 41 0.98 -2.65 -13.05
C ASP A 41 0.27 -3.62 -12.11
N VAL A 42 1.01 -4.26 -11.20
CA VAL A 42 0.49 -5.24 -10.23
C VAL A 42 -0.68 -4.69 -9.41
N VAL A 43 -0.60 -3.44 -8.92
CA VAL A 43 -1.70 -2.85 -8.13
C VAL A 43 -2.95 -2.69 -8.99
N THR A 44 -2.79 -2.30 -10.26
CA THR A 44 -3.93 -2.10 -11.16
C THR A 44 -4.55 -3.44 -11.55
N LEU A 45 -3.72 -4.46 -11.82
CA LEU A 45 -4.13 -5.82 -12.09
C LEU A 45 -4.94 -6.39 -10.93
N LEU A 46 -4.43 -6.31 -9.70
CA LEU A 46 -5.11 -6.87 -8.52
C LEU A 46 -6.41 -6.13 -8.19
N ARG A 47 -6.56 -4.86 -8.56
CA ARG A 47 -7.83 -4.13 -8.41
C ARG A 47 -8.88 -4.55 -9.43
N ARG A 48 -8.50 -5.19 -10.53
CA ARG A 48 -9.45 -5.73 -11.52
C ARG A 48 -9.99 -7.10 -11.14
N ILE A 49 -9.24 -7.85 -10.33
CA ILE A 49 -9.64 -9.16 -9.83
C ILE A 49 -10.45 -8.99 -8.54
N SER A 50 -11.53 -9.75 -8.41
CA SER A 50 -12.39 -9.67 -7.23
C SER A 50 -11.76 -10.39 -6.02
N PRO A 51 -12.08 -9.97 -4.78
CA PRO A 51 -11.80 -10.78 -3.59
C PRO A 51 -12.44 -12.18 -3.75
N PRO A 52 -11.83 -13.26 -3.22
CA PRO A 52 -10.80 -13.30 -2.17
C PRO A 52 -9.34 -13.26 -2.66
N LEU A 53 -9.07 -13.48 -3.95
CA LEU A 53 -7.70 -13.49 -4.50
C LEU A 53 -7.21 -12.07 -4.85
N GLY A 54 -8.08 -11.24 -5.42
CA GLY A 54 -7.80 -9.86 -5.78
C GLY A 54 -8.21 -8.84 -4.71
N PHE A 55 -8.10 -7.56 -5.06
CA PHE A 55 -8.48 -6.44 -4.21
C PHE A 55 -9.85 -5.85 -4.55
N GLY A 56 -10.31 -6.02 -5.79
CA GLY A 56 -11.55 -5.43 -6.29
C GLY A 56 -11.42 -3.93 -6.62
N LYS A 57 -12.33 -3.47 -7.47
CA LYS A 57 -12.31 -2.13 -8.08
C LYS A 57 -12.36 -0.99 -7.05
N LEU A 58 -13.11 -1.21 -5.97
CA LEU A 58 -13.33 -0.25 -4.89
C LEU A 58 -12.17 -0.18 -3.88
N CYS A 59 -11.16 -1.04 -3.98
CA CYS A 59 -10.04 -1.02 -3.04
C CYS A 59 -9.21 0.28 -3.21
N PRO A 60 -9.04 1.07 -2.13
CA PRO A 60 -8.19 2.24 -2.18
C PRO A 60 -6.73 1.87 -2.43
N HIS A 61 -6.04 2.66 -3.24
CA HIS A 61 -4.65 2.40 -3.64
C HIS A 61 -3.72 2.18 -2.43
N ARG A 62 -3.87 2.97 -1.37
CA ARG A 62 -3.06 2.84 -0.15
C ARG A 62 -3.26 1.50 0.58
N VAL A 63 -4.48 0.96 0.56
CA VAL A 63 -4.80 -0.34 1.16
C VAL A 63 -4.21 -1.47 0.32
N ALA A 64 -4.31 -1.36 -1.01
CA ALA A 64 -3.67 -2.29 -1.95
C ALA A 64 -2.14 -2.33 -1.75
N CYS A 65 -1.48 -1.17 -1.72
CA CYS A 65 -0.05 -1.09 -1.45
C CYS A 65 0.31 -1.70 -0.08
N LYS A 66 -0.47 -1.42 0.97
CA LYS A 66 -0.23 -2.02 2.29
C LYS A 66 -0.33 -3.55 2.25
N ARG A 67 -1.29 -4.11 1.50
CA ARG A 67 -1.39 -5.58 1.30
C ARG A 67 -0.20 -6.13 0.53
N LEU A 68 0.29 -5.42 -0.48
CA LEU A 68 1.50 -5.80 -1.23
C LEU A 68 2.77 -5.76 -0.37
N VAL A 69 2.87 -4.89 0.64
CA VAL A 69 3.99 -4.90 1.59
C VAL A 69 4.10 -6.23 2.32
N SER A 70 2.97 -6.85 2.64
CA SER A 70 2.93 -8.16 3.29
C SER A 70 3.17 -9.33 2.33
N MET A 71 3.22 -9.09 1.03
CA MET A 71 3.49 -10.09 0.00
C MET A 71 4.99 -10.03 -0.33
N ASN A 72 5.76 -10.96 0.25
CA ASN A 72 7.21 -11.04 0.10
C ASN A 72 7.64 -11.59 -1.28
N MET A 73 7.10 -11.03 -2.36
CA MET A 73 7.46 -11.44 -3.72
C MET A 73 8.74 -10.75 -4.20
N PRO A 74 9.70 -11.49 -4.78
CA PRO A 74 10.96 -10.93 -5.29
C PRO A 74 10.72 -9.98 -6.47
N LEU A 75 11.52 -8.91 -6.53
CA LEU A 75 11.55 -7.96 -7.63
C LEU A 75 12.83 -8.16 -8.44
N ASN A 76 12.69 -8.34 -9.74
CA ASN A 76 13.83 -8.43 -10.65
C ASN A 76 14.51 -7.05 -10.82
N SER A 77 15.77 -7.05 -11.26
CA SER A 77 16.57 -5.82 -11.47
C SER A 77 15.99 -4.88 -12.53
N ASP A 78 15.20 -5.40 -13.48
CA ASP A 78 14.47 -4.65 -14.49
C ASP A 78 13.14 -4.04 -13.97
N GLY A 79 12.84 -4.22 -12.68
CA GLY A 79 11.60 -3.76 -12.05
C GLY A 79 10.39 -4.62 -12.39
N THR A 80 10.59 -5.84 -12.89
CA THR A 80 9.51 -6.79 -13.17
C THR A 80 9.31 -7.81 -12.05
N VAL A 81 8.13 -8.42 -12.05
CA VAL A 81 7.73 -9.49 -11.14
C VAL A 81 7.28 -10.69 -11.96
N MET A 82 7.57 -11.89 -11.45
CA MET A 82 7.25 -13.16 -12.12
C MET A 82 5.82 -13.60 -11.79
N PHE A 83 5.11 -14.17 -12.78
CA PHE A 83 3.75 -14.71 -12.62
C PHE A 83 3.65 -15.69 -11.45
N ASN A 84 4.53 -16.71 -11.41
CA ASN A 84 4.52 -17.74 -10.37
C ASN A 84 4.75 -17.15 -8.97
N ALA A 85 5.67 -16.19 -8.86
CA ALA A 85 5.99 -15.54 -7.60
C ALA A 85 4.80 -14.71 -7.09
N THR A 86 4.16 -13.93 -7.98
CA THR A 86 2.98 -13.13 -7.64
C THR A 86 1.79 -14.02 -7.27
N LEU A 87 1.49 -15.05 -8.06
CA LEU A 87 0.38 -15.97 -7.78
C LEU A 87 0.57 -16.69 -6.45
N PHE A 88 1.77 -17.22 -6.20
CA PHE A 88 2.07 -17.89 -4.95
C PHE A 88 1.97 -16.93 -3.76
N ALA A 89 2.48 -15.71 -3.88
CA ALA A 89 2.39 -14.71 -2.81
C ALA A 89 0.92 -14.37 -2.47
N LEU A 90 0.05 -14.22 -3.46
CA LEU A 90 -1.37 -13.95 -3.25
C LEU A 90 -2.07 -15.08 -2.52
N VAL A 91 -1.86 -16.33 -2.96
CA VAL A 91 -2.44 -17.52 -2.32
C VAL A 91 -1.89 -17.68 -0.90
N ARG A 92 -0.57 -17.53 -0.71
CA ARG A 92 0.09 -17.62 0.59
C ARG A 92 -0.48 -16.61 1.58
N THR A 93 -0.66 -15.36 1.15
CA THR A 93 -1.26 -14.31 1.99
C THR A 93 -2.74 -14.54 2.24
N GLY A 94 -3.51 -14.99 1.24
CA GLY A 94 -4.94 -15.27 1.37
C GLY A 94 -5.23 -16.40 2.35
N LEU A 95 -4.42 -17.45 2.34
CA LEU A 95 -4.54 -18.62 3.21
C LEU A 95 -3.70 -18.52 4.50
N LYS A 96 -2.97 -17.41 4.70
CA LYS A 96 -2.06 -17.18 5.84
C LYS A 96 -1.04 -18.31 6.06
N ILE A 97 -0.49 -18.84 4.97
CA ILE A 97 0.46 -19.96 5.02
C ILE A 97 1.83 -19.43 5.43
N LYS A 98 2.26 -19.75 6.66
CA LYS A 98 3.61 -19.42 7.17
C LYS A 98 3.96 -17.94 6.95
N THR A 99 3.01 -17.05 7.31
CA THR A 99 3.15 -15.59 7.16
C THR A 99 3.43 -14.86 8.48
N GLU A 100 3.50 -15.59 9.59
CA GLU A 100 3.70 -15.04 10.94
C GLU A 100 5.13 -15.28 11.43
N GLY A 101 5.65 -14.36 12.23
CA GLY A 101 6.99 -14.45 12.80
C GLY A 101 8.11 -14.05 11.83
N ASN A 102 9.26 -14.70 11.95
CA ASN A 102 10.40 -14.45 11.07
C ASN A 102 10.15 -15.05 9.68
N ILE A 103 10.08 -14.17 8.67
CA ILE A 103 9.78 -14.55 7.27
C ILE A 103 10.83 -15.52 6.71
N ASP A 104 12.10 -15.36 7.09
CA ASP A 104 13.19 -16.19 6.56
C ASP A 104 13.08 -17.63 7.07
N GLN A 105 12.81 -17.79 8.37
CA GLN A 105 12.54 -19.10 8.96
C GLN A 105 11.28 -19.74 8.36
N ALA A 106 10.22 -18.94 8.22
CA ALA A 106 8.97 -19.38 7.63
C ALA A 106 9.12 -19.82 6.16
N ASN A 107 9.99 -19.16 5.40
CA ASN A 107 10.33 -19.53 4.02
C ASN A 107 11.08 -20.86 3.98
N GLU A 108 12.07 -21.07 4.86
CA GLU A 108 12.83 -22.32 4.89
C GLU A 108 11.95 -23.52 5.26
N GLU A 109 11.07 -23.36 6.27
CA GLU A 109 10.08 -24.37 6.62
C GLU A 109 9.12 -24.68 5.47
N LEU A 110 8.61 -23.63 4.80
CA LEU A 110 7.72 -23.79 3.65
C LEU A 110 8.42 -24.50 2.49
N ARG A 111 9.70 -24.18 2.25
CA ARG A 111 10.55 -24.82 1.25
C ARG A 111 10.76 -26.30 1.56
N ALA A 112 10.98 -26.66 2.81
CA ALA A 112 11.07 -28.06 3.25
C ALA A 112 9.75 -28.82 3.05
N ILE A 113 8.61 -28.20 3.39
CA ILE A 113 7.27 -28.79 3.19
C ILE A 113 6.99 -29.02 1.71
N ILE A 114 7.26 -28.02 0.85
CA ILE A 114 7.06 -28.14 -0.60
C ILE A 114 7.90 -29.27 -1.18
N LYS A 115 9.18 -29.36 -0.81
CA LYS A 115 10.06 -30.47 -1.25
C LYS A 115 9.57 -31.85 -0.77
N LYS A 116 8.95 -31.92 0.42
CA LYS A 116 8.40 -33.17 0.96
C LYS A 116 7.17 -33.64 0.18
N ILE A 117 6.28 -32.73 -0.20
CA ILE A 117 5.05 -33.03 -0.96
C ILE A 117 5.38 -33.30 -2.43
N TRP A 118 6.17 -32.42 -3.05
CA TRP A 118 6.51 -32.48 -4.47
C TRP A 118 8.00 -32.80 -4.68
N LYS A 119 8.31 -34.11 -4.73
CA LYS A 119 9.68 -34.64 -4.85
C LYS A 119 10.41 -34.24 -6.16
N ARG A 120 9.68 -33.84 -7.21
CA ARG A 120 10.21 -33.45 -8.53
C ARG A 120 10.03 -31.96 -8.84
N THR A 121 9.95 -31.11 -7.82
CA THR A 121 9.81 -29.66 -8.02
C THR A 121 11.05 -29.08 -8.68
N ASN A 122 10.88 -28.27 -9.73
CA ASN A 122 11.98 -27.54 -10.34
C ASN A 122 12.57 -26.54 -9.34
N PRO A 123 13.87 -26.63 -9.00
CA PRO A 123 14.50 -25.74 -8.03
C PRO A 123 14.37 -24.26 -8.42
N LYS A 124 14.38 -23.93 -9.72
CA LYS A 124 14.22 -22.54 -10.19
C LYS A 124 12.86 -21.96 -9.83
N VAL A 125 11.79 -22.75 -9.91
CA VAL A 125 10.44 -22.30 -9.52
C VAL A 125 10.36 -22.15 -8.02
N LEU A 126 10.99 -23.06 -7.28
CA LEU A 126 11.04 -22.99 -5.82
C LEU A 126 11.77 -21.74 -5.32
N ASP A 127 12.89 -21.39 -5.95
CA ASP A 127 13.65 -20.17 -5.63
C ASP A 127 12.86 -18.89 -5.98
N GLN A 128 12.03 -18.92 -7.04
CA GLN A 128 11.18 -17.79 -7.39
C GLN A 128 10.04 -17.55 -6.39
N VAL A 129 9.43 -18.62 -5.86
CA VAL A 129 8.27 -18.52 -4.96
C VAL A 129 8.65 -18.46 -3.48
N CYS A 130 9.78 -19.05 -3.13
CA CYS A 130 10.36 -19.14 -1.78
C CYS A 130 11.87 -18.93 -1.87
N PRO A 131 12.32 -17.67 -2.06
CA PRO A 131 13.73 -17.37 -2.12
C PRO A 131 14.42 -17.76 -0.80
N PRO A 132 15.65 -18.29 -0.87
CA PRO A 132 16.44 -18.60 0.31
C PRO A 132 16.78 -17.31 1.08
N ALA A 133 17.11 -17.44 2.37
CA ALA A 133 17.58 -16.31 3.17
C ALA A 133 18.90 -15.78 2.60
N GLY A 134 18.83 -14.64 1.91
CA GLY A 134 19.98 -13.93 1.34
C GLY A 134 19.94 -12.45 1.69
N GLU A 135 21.11 -11.88 1.96
CA GLU A 135 21.27 -10.43 2.12
C GLU A 135 21.11 -9.77 0.74
N ASP A 136 20.30 -8.71 0.65
CA ASP A 136 20.05 -7.87 -0.55
C ASP A 136 18.99 -8.24 -1.60
N GLU A 137 18.05 -9.15 -1.33
CA GLU A 137 16.90 -9.27 -2.23
C GLU A 137 15.90 -8.11 -2.05
N ILE A 138 15.75 -7.30 -3.11
CA ILE A 138 14.70 -6.28 -3.20
C ILE A 138 13.38 -7.00 -3.45
N THR A 139 12.42 -6.81 -2.54
CA THR A 139 11.05 -7.30 -2.74
C THR A 139 10.13 -6.17 -3.15
N VAL A 140 9.04 -6.52 -3.81
CA VAL A 140 7.98 -5.56 -4.15
C VAL A 140 7.44 -4.90 -2.89
N GLY A 141 7.39 -5.64 -1.79
CA GLY A 141 6.99 -5.11 -0.49
C GLY A 141 7.91 -4.00 0.01
N LYS A 142 9.24 -4.16 -0.11
CA LYS A 142 10.21 -3.10 0.23
C LYS A 142 9.99 -1.84 -0.62
N PHE A 143 9.77 -2.00 -1.93
CA PHE A 143 9.48 -0.87 -2.82
C PHE A 143 8.20 -0.10 -2.40
N TYR A 144 7.09 -0.81 -2.16
CA TYR A 144 5.85 -0.19 -1.73
C TYR A 144 5.92 0.37 -0.31
N ALA A 145 6.72 -0.22 0.59
CA ALA A 145 6.95 0.33 1.92
C ALA A 145 7.65 1.68 1.83
N THR A 146 8.72 1.79 1.03
CA THR A 146 9.40 3.07 0.77
C THR A 146 8.45 4.09 0.17
N TYR A 147 7.64 3.71 -0.82
CA TYR A 147 6.63 4.60 -1.41
C TYR A 147 5.63 5.12 -0.36
N LEU A 148 5.12 4.25 0.52
CA LEU A 148 4.17 4.63 1.58
C LEU A 148 4.80 5.55 2.62
N ILE A 149 6.05 5.30 3.02
CA ILE A 149 6.80 6.16 3.95
C ILE A 149 6.99 7.55 3.33
N GLN A 150 7.38 7.62 2.06
CA GLN A 150 7.57 8.90 1.38
C GLN A 150 6.25 9.66 1.18
N ASP A 151 5.15 9.00 0.79
CA ASP A 151 3.83 9.62 0.69
C ASP A 151 3.38 10.20 2.04
N TYR A 152 3.60 9.44 3.12
CA TYR A 152 3.29 9.91 4.47
C TYR A 152 4.08 11.18 4.83
N PHE A 153 5.39 11.18 4.58
CA PHE A 153 6.24 12.32 4.88
C PHE A 153 5.89 13.56 4.04
N ARG A 154 5.59 13.39 2.75
CA ARG A 154 5.12 14.47 1.87
C ARG A 154 3.83 15.11 2.40
N ARG A 155 2.84 14.30 2.81
CA ARG A 155 1.60 14.80 3.42
C ARG A 155 1.85 15.48 4.76
N PHE A 156 2.74 14.94 5.59
CA PHE A 156 3.12 15.54 6.86
C PHE A 156 3.73 16.94 6.66
N ARG A 157 4.69 17.08 5.73
CA ARG A 157 5.27 18.39 5.38
C ARG A 157 4.22 19.39 4.90
N LYS A 158 3.30 18.95 4.04
CA LYS A 158 2.22 19.81 3.52
C LYS A 158 1.29 20.30 4.65
N ARG A 159 0.87 19.42 5.57
CA ARG A 159 0.07 19.80 6.74
C ARG A 159 0.78 20.81 7.63
N LYS A 160 2.06 20.59 7.93
CA LYS A 160 2.85 21.52 8.75
C LYS A 160 2.99 22.90 8.08
N GLU A 161 3.10 22.94 6.76
CA GLU A 161 3.13 24.20 6.01
C GLU A 161 1.77 24.92 6.03
N GLU A 162 0.68 24.19 5.86
CA GLU A 162 -0.69 24.72 5.94
C GLU A 162 -1.01 25.26 7.34
N GLU A 163 -0.60 24.55 8.40
CA GLU A 163 -0.72 24.99 9.79
C GLU A 163 0.07 26.28 10.03
N ARG A 164 1.31 26.36 9.53
CA ARG A 164 2.13 27.58 9.59
C ARG A 164 1.46 28.76 8.87
N LYS A 165 0.89 28.53 7.68
CA LYS A 165 0.15 29.56 6.92
C LYS A 165 -1.11 30.01 7.67
N ARG A 166 -1.86 29.08 8.29
CA ARG A 166 -3.03 29.40 9.12
C ARG A 166 -2.65 30.17 10.39
N GLY A 167 -1.53 29.81 11.03
CA GLY A 167 -0.97 30.54 12.16
C GLY A 167 -0.62 31.98 11.79
N LEU A 168 0.10 32.18 10.67
CA LEU A 168 0.44 33.51 10.16
C LEU A 168 -0.81 34.34 9.82
N HIS A 169 -1.82 33.71 9.23
CA HIS A 169 -3.08 34.37 8.90
C HIS A 169 -3.83 34.78 10.17
N ARG A 170 -3.93 33.89 11.16
CA ARG A 170 -4.56 34.18 12.46
C ARG A 170 -3.84 35.31 13.20
N GLU A 171 -2.51 35.31 13.20
CA GLU A 171 -1.70 36.36 13.81
C GLU A 171 -1.93 37.72 13.12
N LYS A 172 -1.95 37.76 11.78
CA LYS A 172 -2.29 38.98 11.01
C LYS A 172 -3.71 39.47 11.30
N SER A 173 -4.68 38.57 11.41
CA SER A 173 -6.08 38.91 11.74
C SER A 173 -6.20 39.49 13.15
N VAL A 174 -5.54 38.89 14.15
CA VAL A 174 -5.52 39.38 15.54
C VAL A 174 -4.83 40.74 15.62
N ARG A 175 -3.69 40.91 14.95
CA ARG A 175 -2.97 42.18 14.90
C ARG A 175 -3.82 43.30 14.27
N LYS A 176 -4.56 42.99 13.20
CA LYS A 176 -5.49 43.92 12.54
C LYS A 176 -6.71 44.26 13.39
N ALA A 177 -7.22 43.30 14.16
CA ALA A 177 -8.31 43.54 15.11
C ALA A 177 -7.85 44.44 16.27
N GLY A 178 -6.70 44.16 16.89
CA GLY A 178 -6.14 45.01 17.95
C GLY A 178 -5.87 46.45 17.50
N LEU A 179 -5.38 46.64 16.26
CA LEU A 179 -5.19 47.98 15.69
C LEU A 179 -6.51 48.74 15.51
N ARG A 180 -7.60 48.05 15.14
CA ARG A 180 -8.94 48.66 15.05
C ARG A 180 -9.44 49.08 16.43
N THR A 181 -9.32 48.22 17.43
CA THR A 181 -9.68 48.55 18.82
C THR A 181 -8.93 49.78 19.33
N LEU A 182 -7.62 49.90 19.04
CA LEU A 182 -6.85 51.10 19.38
C LEU A 182 -7.33 52.35 18.64
N HIS A 183 -7.69 52.23 17.36
CA HIS A 183 -8.28 53.34 16.61
C HIS A 183 -9.65 53.76 17.16
N ASP A 184 -10.48 52.82 17.59
CA ASP A 184 -11.81 53.10 18.13
C ASP A 184 -11.75 53.76 19.52
N ILE A 185 -10.74 53.42 20.33
CA ILE A 185 -10.50 54.04 21.64
C ILE A 185 -9.76 55.40 21.50
N GLY A 186 -9.10 55.64 20.36
CA GLY A 186 -8.34 56.86 20.09
C GLY A 186 -9.09 58.20 20.29
N PRO A 187 -10.36 58.36 19.86
CA PRO A 187 -11.16 59.55 20.12
C PRO A 187 -11.51 59.78 21.59
N GLU A 188 -11.60 58.70 22.38
CA GLU A 188 -11.87 58.74 23.82
C GLU A 188 -10.61 59.12 24.59
N ILE A 189 -9.45 58.55 24.22
CA ILE A 189 -8.15 58.97 24.76
C ILE A 189 -7.87 60.43 24.42
N ARG A 190 -8.11 60.86 23.18
CA ARG A 190 -7.94 62.27 22.78
C ARG A 190 -8.86 63.22 23.56
N ARG A 191 -10.11 62.81 23.86
CA ARG A 191 -11.04 63.57 24.71
C ARG A 191 -10.59 63.62 26.16
N ALA A 192 -10.14 62.51 26.73
CA ALA A 192 -9.64 62.44 28.10
C ALA A 192 -8.36 63.30 28.30
N ILE A 193 -7.49 63.37 27.29
CA ILE A 193 -6.27 64.20 27.34
C ILE A 193 -6.60 65.69 27.13
N SER A 194 -7.64 66.01 26.35
CA SER A 194 -8.07 67.39 26.09
C SER A 194 -8.95 68.00 27.18
N GLY A 195 -9.33 67.23 28.21
CA GLY A 195 -10.26 67.64 29.27
C GLY A 195 -9.63 68.30 30.50
N ASN A 196 -8.36 68.69 30.49
CA ASN A 196 -7.65 69.24 31.65
C ASN A 196 -7.10 70.66 31.41
N LEU A 197 -7.92 71.54 30.83
CA LEU A 197 -7.69 72.99 30.80
C LEU A 197 -9.03 73.67 31.10
N GLU A 198 -9.45 73.63 32.37
CA GLU A 198 -10.30 74.61 33.06
C GLU A 198 -10.70 74.05 34.43
N GLU A 199 -9.79 74.17 35.39
CA GLU A 199 -10.02 74.60 36.78
C GLU A 199 -8.68 74.99 37.43
#